data_AF-A0A8T4E048-F1
#
_entry.id   AF-A0A8T4E048-F1
#
_cell.length_a   1.000
_cell.length_b   1.000
_cell.length_c   1.000
_cell.angle_alpha   90.00
_cell.angle_beta   90.00
_cell.angle_gamma   90.00
#
_symmetry.space_group_name_H-M   'P 1'
#
loop_
_entity.id
_entity.type
_entity.pdbx_description
1 polymer ?
#
loop_
_entity_poly.entity_id
_entity_poly.type
_entity_poly.pdbx_seq_one_letter_code
_entity_poly.pdbx_strand_id
1 'polypeptide(L)'
;MDEKKIMGFLTSEYSWEQIIYEIVAWDGMNPWDLDISKLADYFVEYVRSMDTLDFRVPAKYIIVAAMLLKMKSDYLQSFKEQITGQEEQEIQEELKDLEEESGNFQIDPLNIPPRRQPTRRIVISELVNALRKVLKAEDRRTTREKERRDKIVISADNINERIKTLYSKINTILGRIRNKEIEFSHLVDKWEKEDILNNFVPLIHLDNQGKVSARQEKVFEEIYVSRGKK
;
A
#
# COMPACT_ATOMS: atom_id res chain seq x y z
N MET A 1 -9.66 -27.91 22.75
CA MET A 1 -10.72 -27.32 21.91
C MET A 1 -11.73 -28.41 21.62
N ASP A 2 -12.93 -28.37 22.21
CA ASP A 2 -13.97 -29.33 21.85
C ASP A 2 -14.56 -28.94 20.49
N GLU A 3 -14.24 -29.73 19.46
CA GLU A 3 -14.68 -29.57 18.07
C GLU A 3 -16.20 -29.36 17.94
N LYS A 4 -16.98 -29.91 18.88
CA LYS A 4 -18.44 -29.76 18.93
C LYS A 4 -18.91 -28.34 19.29
N LYS A 5 -18.13 -27.59 20.09
CA LYS A 5 -18.42 -26.17 20.35
C LYS A 5 -18.13 -25.34 19.10
N ILE A 6 -17.00 -25.60 18.43
CA ILE A 6 -16.62 -25.01 17.14
C ILE A 6 -17.73 -25.17 16.09
N MET A 7 -18.36 -26.35 16.03
CA MET A 7 -19.48 -26.62 15.12
C MET A 7 -20.77 -25.85 15.44
N GLY A 8 -21.04 -25.53 16.71
CA GLY A 8 -22.15 -24.65 17.10
C GLY A 8 -21.96 -23.20 16.65
N PHE A 9 -20.70 -22.76 16.52
CA PHE A 9 -20.32 -21.39 16.14
C PHE A 9 -20.47 -21.06 14.64
N LEU A 10 -20.73 -22.06 13.78
CA LEU A 10 -20.75 -21.86 12.32
C LEU A 10 -22.14 -21.57 11.74
N THR A 11 -23.19 -21.59 12.57
CA THR A 11 -24.58 -21.53 12.08
C THR A 11 -25.25 -20.16 12.27
N SER A 12 -24.62 -19.25 13.00
CA SER A 12 -25.06 -17.85 13.10
C SER A 12 -23.94 -16.92 12.67
N GLU A 13 -24.27 -15.82 11.99
CA GLU A 13 -23.32 -14.77 11.63
C GLU A 13 -22.66 -14.18 12.89
N TYR A 14 -21.57 -14.77 13.37
CA TYR A 14 -20.83 -14.18 14.47
C TYR A 14 -20.13 -12.91 13.97
N SER A 15 -20.27 -11.84 14.74
CA SER A 15 -19.46 -10.63 14.56
C SER A 15 -18.10 -10.89 15.22
N TRP A 16 -17.00 -10.45 14.61
CA TRP A 16 -15.65 -10.50 15.21
C TRP A 16 -15.61 -9.91 16.64
N GLU A 17 -16.55 -9.00 16.95
CA GLU A 17 -16.78 -8.44 18.28
C GLU A 17 -17.16 -9.54 19.30
N GLN A 18 -18.06 -10.46 18.94
CA GLN A 18 -18.51 -11.55 19.80
C GLN A 18 -17.38 -12.52 20.13
N ILE A 19 -16.53 -12.82 19.15
CA ILE A 19 -15.36 -13.70 19.37
C ILE A 19 -14.38 -13.07 20.36
N ILE A 20 -14.16 -11.75 20.31
CA ILE A 20 -13.35 -11.05 21.31
C ILE A 20 -13.98 -11.18 22.70
N TYR A 21 -15.30 -10.97 22.83
CA TYR A 21 -16.00 -11.12 24.10
C TYR A 21 -15.91 -12.55 24.65
N GLU A 22 -16.02 -13.56 23.78
CA GLU A 22 -15.94 -14.96 24.17
C GLU A 22 -14.53 -15.38 24.60
N ILE A 23 -13.49 -14.94 23.89
CA ILE A 23 -12.09 -15.20 24.29
C ILE A 23 -11.83 -14.61 25.68
N VAL A 24 -12.28 -13.37 25.92
CA VAL A 24 -12.12 -12.71 27.22
C VAL A 24 -12.88 -13.43 28.32
N ALA A 25 -14.11 -13.86 28.05
CA ALA A 25 -14.92 -14.62 28.99
C ALA A 25 -14.35 -16.01 29.30
N TRP A 26 -13.77 -16.68 28.30
CA TRP A 26 -13.23 -18.03 28.44
C TRP A 26 -11.88 -18.07 29.16
N ASP A 27 -10.96 -17.16 28.83
CA ASP A 27 -9.65 -17.05 29.50
C ASP A 27 -9.77 -16.41 30.89
N GLY A 28 -10.94 -15.83 31.21
CA GLY A 28 -11.15 -15.12 32.49
C GLY A 28 -10.41 -13.80 32.58
N MET A 29 -10.14 -13.16 31.44
CA MET A 29 -9.45 -11.86 31.38
C MET A 29 -10.30 -10.75 32.01
N ASN A 30 -9.64 -9.76 32.62
CA ASN A 30 -10.31 -8.59 33.16
C ASN A 30 -10.80 -7.67 32.02
N PRO A 31 -12.11 -7.42 31.88
CA PRO A 31 -12.64 -6.56 30.80
C PRO A 31 -12.19 -5.09 30.89
N TRP A 32 -11.69 -4.65 32.05
CA TRP A 32 -11.22 -3.29 32.32
C TRP A 32 -9.70 -3.15 32.24
N ASP A 33 -8.98 -4.27 32.15
CA ASP A 33 -7.53 -4.32 32.09
C ASP A 33 -7.09 -5.52 31.24
N LEU A 34 -7.18 -5.34 29.93
CA LEU A 34 -7.08 -6.42 28.96
C LEU A 34 -5.62 -6.64 28.54
N ASP A 35 -5.13 -7.88 28.68
CA ASP A 35 -3.83 -8.29 28.15
C ASP A 35 -3.92 -8.50 26.62
N ILE A 36 -3.50 -7.49 25.86
CA ILE A 36 -3.50 -7.53 24.39
C ILE A 36 -2.66 -8.69 23.87
N SER A 37 -1.57 -9.03 24.54
CA SER A 37 -0.64 -10.04 24.06
C SER A 37 -1.33 -11.40 23.98
N LYS A 38 -2.02 -11.78 25.08
CA LYS A 38 -2.81 -13.01 25.14
C LYS A 38 -4.00 -12.98 24.19
N LEU A 39 -4.75 -11.87 24.17
CA LEU A 39 -5.89 -11.73 23.29
C LEU A 39 -5.50 -11.88 21.81
N ALA A 40 -4.39 -11.26 21.40
CA ALA A 40 -3.89 -11.35 20.04
C ALA A 40 -3.52 -12.78 19.65
N ASP A 41 -2.87 -13.53 20.54
CA ASP A 41 -2.48 -14.92 20.29
C ASP A 41 -3.72 -15.82 20.12
N TYR A 42 -4.67 -15.75 21.06
CA TYR A 42 -5.91 -16.52 20.98
C TYR A 42 -6.76 -16.17 19.76
N PHE A 43 -6.83 -14.88 19.39
CA PHE A 43 -7.58 -14.46 18.21
C PHE A 43 -6.93 -14.97 16.92
N VAL A 44 -5.60 -14.96 16.83
CA VAL A 44 -4.87 -15.52 15.67
C VAL A 44 -5.05 -17.03 15.58
N GLU A 45 -5.01 -17.75 16.70
CA GLU A 45 -5.31 -19.19 16.74
C GLU A 45 -6.73 -19.49 16.26
N TYR A 46 -7.71 -18.68 16.68
CA TYR A 46 -9.09 -18.80 16.20
C TYR A 46 -9.20 -18.59 14.69
N VAL A 47 -8.54 -17.56 14.14
CA VAL A 47 -8.56 -17.32 12.69
C VAL A 47 -7.90 -18.48 11.92
N ARG A 48 -6.82 -19.06 12.46
CA ARG A 48 -6.15 -20.22 11.86
C ARG A 48 -7.02 -21.47 11.89
N SER A 49 -7.73 -21.73 12.98
CA SER A 49 -8.62 -22.89 13.07
C SER A 49 -9.80 -22.78 12.09
N MET A 50 -10.28 -21.55 11.83
CA MET A 50 -11.31 -21.30 10.83
C MET A 50 -10.85 -21.63 9.40
N ASP A 51 -9.60 -21.31 9.05
CA ASP A 51 -8.99 -21.62 7.74
C ASP A 51 -8.81 -23.13 7.54
N THR A 52 -8.38 -23.85 8.59
CA THR A 52 -8.21 -25.31 8.54
C THR A 52 -9.52 -26.08 8.36
N LEU A 53 -10.66 -25.43 8.57
CA LEU A 53 -12.00 -26.01 8.43
C LEU A 53 -12.64 -25.68 7.06
N ASP A 54 -11.86 -25.21 6.07
CA ASP A 54 -12.30 -24.81 4.72
C ASP A 54 -13.34 -23.67 4.68
N PHE A 55 -13.48 -22.91 5.77
CA PHE A 55 -14.37 -21.75 5.77
C PHE A 55 -13.68 -20.53 5.12
N ARG A 56 -14.40 -19.84 4.24
CA ARG A 56 -13.94 -18.56 3.69
C ARG A 56 -13.87 -17.52 4.82
N VAL A 57 -12.66 -17.25 5.32
CA VAL A 57 -12.42 -16.22 6.33
C VAL A 57 -12.77 -14.84 5.76
N PRO A 58 -13.73 -14.10 6.34
CA PRO A 58 -14.03 -12.76 5.87
C PRO A 58 -12.86 -11.80 6.14
N ALA A 59 -12.59 -10.88 5.21
CA ALA A 59 -11.45 -9.95 5.31
C ALA A 59 -11.40 -9.15 6.62
N LYS A 60 -12.55 -8.86 7.22
CA LYS A 60 -12.66 -8.16 8.51
C LYS A 60 -11.89 -8.86 9.64
N TYR A 61 -11.88 -10.19 9.65
CA TYR A 61 -11.18 -10.99 10.66
C TYR A 61 -9.66 -10.88 10.52
N ILE A 62 -9.17 -10.94 9.29
CA ILE A 62 -7.74 -10.74 8.99
C ILE A 62 -7.28 -9.35 9.42
N ILE A 63 -8.08 -8.32 9.15
CA ILE A 63 -7.77 -6.94 9.56
C ILE A 63 -7.71 -6.82 11.09
N VAL A 64 -8.68 -7.41 11.80
CA VAL A 64 -8.69 -7.40 13.27
C VAL A 64 -7.46 -8.13 13.83
N ALA A 65 -7.13 -9.31 13.29
CA ALA A 65 -5.93 -10.07 13.69
C ALA A 65 -4.64 -9.25 13.47
N ALA A 66 -4.50 -8.63 12.30
CA ALA A 66 -3.34 -7.79 11.99
C ALA A 66 -3.24 -6.58 12.93
N MET A 67 -4.37 -5.96 13.27
CA MET A 67 -4.40 -4.83 14.21
C MET A 67 -4.03 -5.25 15.64
N LEU A 68 -4.53 -6.39 16.12
CA LEU A 68 -4.17 -6.94 17.43
C LEU A 68 -2.69 -7.29 17.51
N LEU A 69 -2.13 -7.91 16.46
CA LEU A 69 -0.69 -8.19 16.36
C LEU A 69 0.15 -6.91 16.36
N LYS A 70 -0.30 -5.87 15.64
CA LYS A 70 0.35 -4.55 15.68
C LYS A 70 0.37 -3.99 17.10
N MET A 71 -0.77 -4.01 17.80
CA MET A 71 -0.85 -3.54 19.19
C MET A 71 0.07 -4.34 20.12
N LYS A 72 0.17 -5.67 19.94
CA LYS A 72 1.13 -6.52 20.66
C LYS A 72 2.58 -6.11 20.39
N SER A 73 2.94 -5.85 19.13
CA SER A 73 4.28 -5.40 18.75
C SER A 73 4.62 -4.04 19.36
N ASP A 74 3.70 -3.07 19.28
CA ASP A 74 3.88 -1.73 19.86
C ASP A 74 4.06 -1.82 21.39
N TYR A 75 3.31 -2.71 22.05
CA TYR A 75 3.43 -2.97 23.48
C TYR A 75 4.81 -3.54 23.85
N LEU A 76 5.29 -4.56 23.12
CA LEU A 76 6.62 -5.14 23.34
C LEU A 76 7.75 -4.14 23.10
N GLN A 77 7.61 -3.27 22.09
CA GLN A 77 8.59 -2.21 21.86
C GLN A 77 8.65 -1.23 23.02
N SER A 78 7.50 -0.79 23.54
CA SER A 78 7.45 0.11 24.70
C SER A 78 8.07 -0.51 25.95
N PHE A 79 7.89 -1.82 26.14
CA PHE A 79 8.50 -2.58 27.23
C PHE A 79 10.02 -2.69 27.08
N LYS A 80 10.52 -2.93 25.86
CA LYS A 80 11.96 -2.95 25.58
C LYS A 80 12.60 -1.58 25.87
N GLU A 81 11.98 -0.49 25.42
CA GLU A 81 12.45 0.87 25.66
C GLU A 81 12.47 1.22 27.17
N GLN A 82 11.58 0.65 27.99
CA GLN A 82 11.61 0.81 29.44
C GLN A 82 12.80 0.09 30.09
N ILE A 83 13.10 -1.14 29.66
CA ILE A 83 14.23 -1.91 30.20
C ILE A 83 15.56 -1.26 29.76
N THR A 84 15.71 -0.95 28.47
CA THR A 84 16.95 -0.35 27.96
C THR A 84 17.13 1.08 28.45
N GLY A 85 16.03 1.83 28.66
CA GLY A 85 16.10 3.17 29.24
C GLY A 85 16.47 3.19 30.72
N GLN A 86 16.14 2.13 31.47
CA GLN A 86 16.60 1.94 32.86
C GLN A 86 18.09 1.58 32.90
N GLU A 87 18.55 0.69 32.03
CA GLU A 87 19.97 0.36 31.89
C GLU A 87 20.81 1.58 31.42
N GLU A 88 20.30 2.38 30.46
CA GLU A 88 20.94 3.62 30.03
C GLU A 88 20.98 4.69 31.15
N GLN A 89 19.96 4.74 32.02
CA GLN A 89 19.94 5.62 33.19
C GLN A 89 20.94 5.18 34.26
N GLU A 90 21.04 3.89 34.56
CA GLU A 90 22.03 3.34 35.49
C GLU A 90 23.47 3.55 34.99
N ILE A 91 23.72 3.32 33.69
CA ILE A 91 25.02 3.59 33.06
C ILE A 91 25.35 5.08 33.08
N GLN A 92 24.35 5.97 32.88
CA GLN A 92 24.56 7.42 32.97
C GLN A 92 24.84 7.88 34.40
N GLU A 93 24.19 7.32 35.41
CA GLU A 93 24.50 7.62 36.82
C GLU A 93 25.93 7.16 37.18
N GLU A 94 26.32 5.95 36.77
CA GLU A 94 27.67 5.41 37.02
C GLU A 94 28.77 6.20 36.26
N LEU A 95 28.49 6.68 35.04
CA LEU A 95 29.38 7.58 34.30
C LEU A 95 29.50 8.97 34.94
N LYS A 96 28.42 9.48 35.55
CA LYS A 96 28.40 10.78 36.21
C LYS A 96 29.26 10.79 37.47
N ASP A 97 29.21 9.69 38.23
CA ASP A 97 30.08 9.49 39.40
C ASP A 97 31.57 9.43 39.00
N LEU A 98 31.89 8.89 37.80
CA LEU A 98 33.25 8.85 37.24
C LEU A 98 33.71 10.21 36.66
N GLU A 99 32.79 11.02 36.10
CA GLU A 99 33.07 12.36 35.58
C GLU A 99 33.30 13.40 36.70
N GLU A 100 32.71 13.22 37.89
CA GLU A 100 32.97 14.06 39.07
C GLU A 100 34.42 13.93 39.58
N GLU A 101 35.09 12.78 39.33
CA GLU A 101 36.51 12.57 39.69
C GLU A 101 37.50 13.14 38.66
N SER A 102 37.10 13.29 37.39
CA SER A 102 37.98 13.75 36.31
C SER A 102 37.51 15.10 35.75
N GLY A 103 38.03 16.19 36.31
CA GLY A 103 37.66 17.55 35.95
C GLY A 103 37.60 17.85 34.45
N ASN A 104 36.46 18.46 34.07
CA ASN A 104 36.11 19.13 32.82
C ASN A 104 35.88 18.28 31.56
N PHE A 105 34.60 18.11 31.21
CA PHE A 105 34.02 18.55 29.92
C PHE A 105 32.47 18.60 30.06
N GLN A 106 31.86 19.79 30.06
CA GLN A 106 30.39 19.92 30.03
C GLN A 106 29.90 19.82 28.58
N ILE A 107 29.44 18.64 28.19
CA ILE A 107 28.61 18.47 26.99
C ILE A 107 27.17 18.49 27.47
N ASP A 108 26.41 19.53 27.09
CA ASP A 108 24.97 19.57 27.38
C ASP A 108 24.30 18.39 26.64
N PRO A 109 23.71 17.41 27.36
CA PRO A 109 23.15 16.24 26.70
C PRO A 109 21.91 16.65 25.89
N LEU A 110 21.86 16.19 24.63
CA LEU A 110 20.69 16.31 23.76
C LEU A 110 19.50 15.61 24.43
N ASN A 111 18.68 16.39 25.13
CA ASN A 111 17.55 15.87 25.87
C ASN A 111 16.41 15.56 24.88
N ILE A 112 16.36 14.32 24.41
CA ILE A 112 15.27 13.84 23.56
C ILE A 112 14.00 13.91 24.40
N PRO A 113 12.99 14.71 24.03
CA PRO A 113 11.79 14.83 24.85
C PRO A 113 11.15 13.44 25.03
N PRO A 114 10.84 13.04 26.28
CA PRO A 114 10.33 11.72 26.55
C PRO A 114 9.06 11.50 25.74
N ARG A 115 9.06 10.46 24.89
CA ARG A 115 7.86 10.05 24.17
C ARG A 115 6.80 9.70 25.22
N ARG A 116 5.65 10.38 25.17
CA ARG A 116 4.52 10.08 26.06
C ARG A 116 4.09 8.63 25.84
N GLN A 117 4.48 7.75 26.75
CA GLN A 117 4.02 6.36 26.74
C GLN A 117 2.63 6.29 27.37
N PRO A 118 1.59 5.85 26.64
CA PRO A 118 0.27 5.67 27.23
C PRO A 118 0.26 4.39 28.08
N THR A 119 0.51 4.52 29.38
CA THR A 119 0.30 3.45 30.38
C THR A 119 -1.18 3.25 30.70
N ARG A 120 -2.06 3.38 29.69
CA ARG A 120 -3.50 3.25 29.90
C ARG A 120 -3.90 1.78 29.86
N ARG A 121 -4.60 1.35 30.91
CA ARG A 121 -5.35 0.09 30.95
C ARG A 121 -6.37 0.09 29.82
N ILE A 122 -6.40 -0.99 29.06
CA ILE A 122 -7.28 -1.09 27.89
C ILE A 122 -8.57 -1.75 28.32
N VAL A 123 -9.68 -1.03 28.13
CA VAL A 123 -11.02 -1.53 28.37
C VAL A 123 -11.53 -2.20 27.09
N ILE A 124 -12.21 -3.34 27.24
CA ILE A 124 -12.72 -4.13 26.11
C ILE A 124 -13.62 -3.31 25.17
N SER A 125 -14.46 -2.44 25.72
CA SER A 125 -15.37 -1.59 24.96
C SER A 125 -14.61 -0.54 24.15
N GLU A 126 -13.50 -0.03 24.68
CA GLU A 126 -12.63 0.91 23.96
C GLU A 126 -11.90 0.20 22.83
N LEU A 127 -11.39 -1.01 23.08
CA LEU A 127 -10.73 -1.84 22.06
C LEU A 127 -11.67 -2.14 20.89
N VAL A 128 -12.88 -2.65 21.18
CA VAL A 128 -13.89 -2.95 20.16
C VAL A 128 -14.27 -1.69 19.38
N ASN A 129 -14.47 -0.56 20.05
CA ASN A 129 -14.77 0.70 19.37
C ASN A 129 -13.61 1.19 18.48
N ALA A 130 -12.37 1.02 18.92
CA ALA A 130 -11.19 1.37 18.13
C ALA A 130 -11.09 0.49 16.88
N LEU A 131 -11.25 -0.84 17.02
CA LEU A 131 -11.26 -1.77 15.89
C LEU A 131 -12.39 -1.46 14.90
N ARG A 132 -13.58 -1.13 15.39
CA ARG A 132 -14.71 -0.70 14.54
C ARG A 132 -14.39 0.58 13.75
N LYS A 133 -13.68 1.54 14.35
CA LYS A 133 -13.23 2.76 13.64
C LYS A 133 -12.22 2.43 12.54
N VAL A 134 -11.28 1.52 12.81
CA VAL A 134 -10.29 1.05 11.81
C VAL A 134 -10.99 0.40 10.61
N LEU A 135 -11.93 -0.52 10.85
CA LEU A 135 -12.69 -1.16 9.78
C LEU A 135 -13.50 -0.15 8.94
N LYS A 136 -14.18 0.81 9.58
CA LYS A 136 -14.89 1.88 8.88
C LYS A 136 -13.95 2.78 8.05
N ALA A 137 -12.71 2.96 8.48
CA ALA A 137 -11.73 3.75 7.74
C ALA A 137 -11.25 3.02 6.47
N GLU A 138 -11.04 1.70 6.55
CA GLU A 138 -10.73 0.85 5.39
C GLU A 138 -11.88 0.82 4.38
N ASP A 139 -13.13 0.65 4.83
CA ASP A 139 -14.30 0.70 3.95
C ASP A 139 -14.43 2.05 3.20
N ARG A 140 -14.05 3.15 3.85
CA ARG A 140 -14.02 4.48 3.21
C ARG A 140 -12.87 4.62 2.21
N ARG A 141 -11.71 4.00 2.48
CA ARG A 141 -10.56 4.00 1.55
C ARG A 141 -10.90 3.25 0.28
N THR A 142 -11.44 2.04 0.39
CA THR A 142 -11.84 1.23 -0.76
C THR A 142 -12.90 1.95 -1.61
N THR A 143 -13.88 2.59 -0.97
CA THR A 143 -14.90 3.40 -1.67
C THR A 143 -14.28 4.58 -2.41
N ARG A 144 -13.42 5.36 -1.75
CA ARG A 144 -12.72 6.50 -2.39
C ARG A 144 -11.77 6.08 -3.50
N GLU A 145 -11.12 4.93 -3.36
CA GLU A 145 -10.23 4.40 -4.37
C GLU A 145 -11.02 3.92 -5.59
N LYS A 146 -12.18 3.29 -5.37
CA LYS A 146 -13.13 2.95 -6.42
C LYS A 146 -13.64 4.20 -7.14
N GLU A 147 -14.07 5.23 -6.41
CA GLU A 147 -14.47 6.52 -6.99
C GLU A 147 -13.33 7.22 -7.75
N ARG A 148 -12.08 7.10 -7.29
CA ARG A 148 -10.91 7.62 -8.03
C ARG A 148 -10.65 6.84 -9.30
N ARG A 149 -10.78 5.51 -9.27
CA ARG A 149 -10.67 4.65 -10.46
C ARG A 149 -11.80 4.93 -11.46
N ASP A 150 -13.02 5.13 -10.97
CA ASP A 150 -14.19 5.46 -11.80
C ASP A 150 -14.11 6.88 -12.40
N LYS A 151 -13.38 7.80 -11.74
CA LYS A 151 -13.01 9.12 -12.29
C LYS A 151 -11.89 9.06 -13.33
N ILE A 152 -11.17 7.95 -13.46
CA ILE A 152 -10.33 7.72 -14.64
C ILE A 152 -11.29 7.41 -15.78
N VAL A 153 -11.84 8.47 -16.36
CA VAL A 153 -12.38 8.42 -17.71
C VAL A 153 -11.17 8.13 -18.58
N ILE A 154 -10.92 6.85 -18.85
CA ILE A 154 -10.19 6.46 -20.04
C ILE A 154 -11.11 6.96 -21.15
N SER A 155 -10.91 8.20 -21.59
CA SER A 155 -11.48 8.66 -22.84
C SER A 155 -11.11 7.56 -23.81
N ALA A 156 -12.13 6.90 -24.37
CA ALA A 156 -11.97 5.99 -25.46
C ALA A 156 -11.56 6.83 -26.68
N ASP A 157 -10.38 7.46 -26.60
CA ASP A 157 -9.64 7.85 -27.76
C ASP A 157 -9.42 6.55 -28.51
N ASN A 158 -10.20 6.35 -29.57
CA ASN A 158 -10.07 5.21 -30.45
C ASN A 158 -8.67 5.26 -31.08
N ILE A 159 -7.67 4.75 -30.36
CA ILE A 159 -6.28 4.64 -30.81
C ILE A 159 -6.27 3.94 -32.18
N ASN A 160 -7.18 2.98 -32.39
CA ASN A 160 -7.38 2.30 -33.67
C ASN A 160 -7.79 3.23 -34.82
N GLU A 161 -8.66 4.21 -34.58
CA GLU A 161 -9.04 5.20 -35.59
C GLU A 161 -7.87 6.12 -35.91
N ARG A 162 -7.15 6.58 -34.88
CA ARG A 162 -5.94 7.40 -35.02
C ARG A 162 -4.83 6.69 -35.80
N ILE A 163 -4.63 5.39 -35.57
CA ILE A 163 -3.70 4.56 -36.34
C ILE A 163 -4.11 4.50 -37.81
N LYS A 164 -5.41 4.31 -38.10
CA LYS A 164 -5.92 4.25 -39.48
C LYS A 164 -5.81 5.58 -40.22
N THR A 165 -6.13 6.70 -39.57
CA THR A 165 -6.03 8.03 -40.18
C THR A 165 -4.57 8.39 -40.47
N LEU A 166 -3.66 8.13 -39.53
CA LEU A 166 -2.24 8.38 -39.71
C LEU A 166 -1.63 7.49 -40.80
N TYR A 167 -1.98 6.20 -40.85
CA TYR A 167 -1.52 5.30 -41.92
C TYR A 167 -2.01 5.76 -43.30
N SER A 168 -3.24 6.25 -43.41
CA SER A 168 -3.79 6.79 -44.65
C SER A 168 -3.09 8.08 -45.08
N LYS A 169 -2.80 8.99 -44.13
CA LYS A 169 -2.00 10.20 -44.37
C LYS A 169 -0.59 9.83 -44.89
N ILE A 170 0.13 8.95 -44.19
CA ILE A 170 1.47 8.49 -44.59
C ILE A 170 1.44 7.87 -46.00
N ASN A 171 0.50 6.98 -46.30
CA ASN A 171 0.42 6.36 -47.63
C ASN A 171 0.11 7.36 -48.75
N THR A 172 -0.71 8.37 -48.47
CA THR A 172 -1.02 9.43 -49.44
C THR A 172 0.21 10.27 -49.75
N ILE A 173 0.98 10.62 -48.72
CA ILE A 173 2.21 11.40 -48.84
C ILE A 173 3.30 10.57 -49.54
N LEU A 174 3.53 9.32 -49.11
CA LEU A 174 4.47 8.39 -49.77
C LEU A 174 4.08 8.07 -51.21
N GLY A 175 2.78 8.15 -51.56
CA GLY A 175 2.31 7.97 -52.93
C GLY A 175 2.58 9.17 -53.84
N ARG A 176 2.70 10.38 -53.29
CA ARG A 176 2.97 11.62 -54.03
C ARG A 176 4.46 11.93 -54.14
N ILE A 177 5.25 11.51 -53.15
CA ILE A 177 6.66 11.82 -53.06
C ILE A 177 7.48 10.69 -53.71
N ARG A 178 8.39 11.05 -54.64
CA ARG A 178 9.32 10.12 -55.29
C ARG A 178 10.41 9.63 -54.34
N ASN A 179 10.73 10.42 -53.33
CA ASN A 179 11.61 10.06 -52.21
C ASN A 179 10.91 9.05 -51.30
N LYS A 180 11.65 8.02 -50.88
CA LYS A 180 11.13 6.90 -50.09
C LYS A 180 10.98 7.22 -48.60
N GLU A 181 11.21 8.48 -48.20
CA GLU A 181 11.33 8.92 -46.80
C GLU A 181 10.59 10.25 -46.59
N ILE A 182 9.94 10.40 -45.44
CA ILE A 182 9.19 11.57 -44.97
C ILE A 182 9.74 11.97 -43.60
N GLU A 183 9.90 13.26 -43.35
CA GLU A 183 10.24 13.78 -42.01
C GLU A 183 9.00 13.83 -41.12
N PHE A 184 9.15 13.45 -39.85
CA PHE A 184 8.06 13.46 -38.88
C PHE A 184 7.53 14.87 -38.61
N SER A 185 8.38 15.89 -38.70
CA SER A 185 8.00 17.31 -38.67
C SER A 185 6.94 17.68 -39.71
N HIS A 186 6.91 17.01 -40.86
CA HIS A 186 5.88 17.23 -41.89
C HIS A 186 4.59 16.43 -41.65
N LEU A 187 4.60 15.50 -40.69
CA LEU A 187 3.45 14.68 -40.32
C LEU A 187 2.58 15.33 -39.23
N VAL A 188 3.15 16.28 -38.50
CA VAL A 188 2.52 16.99 -37.39
C VAL A 188 2.01 18.35 -37.88
N ASP A 189 0.70 18.60 -37.73
CA ASP A 189 0.06 19.84 -38.21
C ASP A 189 0.47 21.07 -37.37
N LYS A 190 0.56 20.91 -36.04
CA LYS A 190 1.04 21.93 -35.08
C LYS A 190 2.01 21.34 -34.08
N TRP A 191 3.06 22.08 -33.74
CA TRP A 191 4.05 21.71 -32.73
C TRP A 191 3.53 21.87 -31.29
N GLU A 192 2.38 21.27 -31.00
CA GLU A 192 1.80 21.18 -29.66
C GLU A 192 2.01 19.77 -29.08
N LYS A 193 2.18 19.66 -27.76
CA LYS A 193 2.48 18.37 -27.10
C LYS A 193 1.40 17.31 -27.39
N GLU A 194 0.14 17.73 -27.45
CA GLU A 194 -0.99 16.85 -27.76
C GLU A 194 -0.91 16.34 -29.20
N ASP A 195 -0.65 17.21 -30.18
CA ASP A 195 -0.54 16.83 -31.59
C ASP A 195 0.68 15.95 -31.90
N ILE A 196 1.79 16.18 -31.21
CA ILE A 196 2.98 15.33 -31.29
C ILE A 196 2.66 13.94 -30.75
N LEU A 197 2.08 13.84 -29.55
CA LEU A 197 1.65 12.56 -28.97
C LEU A 197 0.57 11.89 -29.83
N ASN A 198 -0.27 12.70 -30.48
CA ASN A 198 -1.34 12.22 -31.34
C ASN A 198 -0.82 11.43 -32.53
N ASN A 199 0.31 11.86 -33.11
CA ASN A 199 0.93 11.24 -34.27
C ASN A 199 2.05 10.25 -33.92
N PHE A 200 2.81 10.51 -32.85
CA PHE A 200 3.96 9.69 -32.45
C PHE A 200 3.57 8.30 -31.93
N VAL A 201 2.55 8.21 -31.07
CA VAL A 201 2.09 6.92 -30.51
C VAL A 201 1.60 5.98 -31.61
N PRO A 202 0.75 6.41 -32.57
CA PRO A 202 0.39 5.59 -33.71
C PRO A 202 1.57 5.23 -34.63
N LEU A 203 2.56 6.13 -34.80
CA LEU A 203 3.74 5.86 -35.62
C LEU A 203 4.57 4.71 -35.05
N ILE A 204 4.86 4.71 -33.74
CA ILE A 204 5.54 3.60 -33.07
C ILE A 204 4.77 2.30 -33.26
N HIS A 205 3.45 2.35 -33.13
CA HIS A 205 2.62 1.16 -33.31
C HIS A 205 2.70 0.61 -34.74
N LEU A 206 2.73 1.47 -35.75
CA LEU A 206 2.88 1.07 -37.16
C LEU A 206 4.27 0.52 -37.48
N ASP A 207 5.31 1.06 -36.84
CA ASP A 207 6.69 0.58 -36.94
C ASP A 207 6.85 -0.81 -36.32
N ASN A 208 6.32 -1.01 -35.10
CA ASN A 208 6.30 -2.31 -34.44
C ASN A 208 5.49 -3.36 -35.22
N GLN A 209 4.49 -2.95 -36.01
CA GLN A 209 3.74 -3.83 -36.92
C GLN A 209 4.44 -4.08 -38.27
N GLY A 210 5.58 -3.43 -38.54
CA GLY A 210 6.30 -3.53 -39.82
C GLY A 210 5.59 -2.88 -41.01
N LYS A 211 4.52 -2.11 -40.80
CA LYS A 211 3.78 -1.43 -41.88
C LYS A 211 4.51 -0.19 -42.38
N VAL A 212 5.24 0.45 -41.48
CA VAL A 212 6.04 1.66 -41.67
C VAL A 212 7.42 1.38 -41.05
N SER A 213 8.47 2.05 -41.51
CA SER A 213 9.79 1.97 -40.86
C SER A 213 10.23 3.37 -40.46
N ALA A 214 10.43 3.56 -39.15
CA ALA A 214 10.92 4.82 -38.57
C ALA A 214 12.41 4.70 -38.22
N ARG A 215 13.22 5.66 -38.66
CA ARG A 215 14.66 5.73 -38.38
C ARG A 215 15.00 7.08 -37.76
N GLN A 216 15.78 7.04 -36.68
CA GLN A 216 16.34 8.23 -36.03
C GLN A 216 17.85 8.02 -35.87
N GLU A 217 18.65 9.02 -36.21
CA GLU A 217 20.13 8.92 -36.13
C GLU A 217 20.66 9.23 -34.74
N LYS A 218 20.19 10.30 -34.10
CA LYS A 218 20.48 10.60 -32.70
C LYS A 218 19.21 10.91 -31.91
N VAL A 219 19.30 10.71 -30.60
CA VAL A 219 18.20 11.00 -29.67
C VAL A 219 17.79 12.47 -29.82
N PHE A 220 16.49 12.73 -29.94
CA PHE A 220 15.88 14.05 -30.13
C PHE A 220 16.15 14.74 -31.49
N GLU A 221 16.74 14.05 -32.46
CA GLU A 221 16.80 14.52 -33.84
C GLU A 221 15.54 14.13 -34.64
N GLU A 222 15.47 14.57 -35.89
CA GLU A 222 14.36 14.30 -36.80
C GLU A 222 14.14 12.79 -37.01
N ILE A 223 12.87 12.39 -37.12
CA ILE A 223 12.49 10.99 -37.35
C ILE A 223 12.11 10.84 -38.82
N TYR A 224 12.83 9.97 -39.53
CA TYR A 224 12.56 9.65 -40.92
C TYR A 224 11.61 8.45 -41.00
N VAL A 225 10.52 8.62 -41.72
CA VAL A 225 9.45 7.65 -41.89
C VAL A 225 9.45 7.14 -43.33
N SER A 226 9.63 5.84 -43.50
CA SER A 226 9.66 5.16 -44.80
C SER A 226 8.65 4.01 -44.86
N ARG A 227 8.41 3.48 -46.06
CA ARG A 227 7.53 2.31 -46.20
C ARG A 227 8.19 1.09 -45.55
N GLY A 228 7.41 0.32 -44.78
CA GLY A 228 7.91 -0.91 -44.15
C GLY A 228 8.53 -1.84 -45.19
N LYS A 229 9.74 -2.32 -44.91
CA LYS A 229 10.36 -3.40 -45.69
C LYS A 229 9.60 -4.68 -45.33
N LYS A 230 9.03 -5.33 -46.36
CA LYS A 230 8.43 -6.65 -46.24
C LYS A 230 9.47 -7.68 -45.85
#